data_AF-A0A953JKT7-F1
#
_entry.id   AF-A0A953JKT7-F1
#
_cell.length_a   1.000
_cell.length_b   1.000
_cell.length_c   1.000
_cell.angle_alpha   90.00
_cell.angle_beta   90.00
_cell.angle_gamma   90.00
#
_symmetry.space_group_name_H-M   'P 1'
#
loop_
_entity.id
_entity.type
_entity.pdbx_description
1 polymer ?
#
loop_
_entity_poly.entity_id
_entity_poly.type
_entity_poly.pdbx_seq_one_letter_code
_entity_poly.pdbx_strand_id
1 'polypeptide(L)' 'PALIQWRGEGAAASIPDSGCRLISLEAEHPEAEAVRAALAERGLEEAVRVRRSPHARLVARIRKADGSEVVLTSA' A
#
# COMPACT_ATOMS: atom_id res chain seq x y z
N PRO A 1 3.28 -13.22 -19.99
CA PRO A 1 3.54 -12.19 -18.96
C PRO A 1 5.05 -12.13 -18.63
N ALA A 2 5.68 -10.97 -18.78
CA ALA A 2 7.08 -10.80 -18.36
C ALA A 2 7.11 -10.69 -16.83
N LEU A 3 7.58 -11.75 -16.16
CA LEU A 3 7.84 -11.72 -14.73
C LEU A 3 8.93 -10.67 -14.49
N ILE A 4 8.65 -9.67 -13.64
CA ILE A 4 9.70 -8.77 -13.14
C ILE A 4 10.57 -9.62 -12.21
N GLN A 5 11.65 -10.17 -12.76
CA GLN A 5 12.69 -10.85 -11.98
C GLN A 5 13.65 -9.79 -11.44
N TRP A 6 13.53 -9.50 -10.16
CA TRP A 6 14.53 -8.71 -9.44
C TRP A 6 15.84 -9.51 -9.39
N ARG A 7 16.88 -9.02 -10.08
CA ARG A 7 18.22 -9.62 -10.04
C ARG A 7 19.01 -9.03 -8.87
N GLY A 8 19.68 -9.88 -8.10
CA GLY A 8 20.54 -9.46 -6.98
C GLY A 8 19.82 -9.43 -5.63
N GLU A 9 20.52 -8.92 -4.62
CA GLU A 9 19.97 -8.72 -3.27
C GLU A 9 18.82 -7.70 -3.34
N GLY A 10 17.69 -8.00 -2.70
CA GLY A 10 16.52 -7.13 -2.78
C GLY A 10 16.86 -5.74 -2.27
N ALA A 11 16.48 -4.68 -3.00
CA ALA A 11 16.80 -3.30 -2.63
C ALA A 11 16.38 -2.93 -1.19
N ALA A 12 15.36 -3.61 -0.66
CA ALA A 12 14.97 -3.47 0.74
C ALA A 12 16.12 -3.72 1.74
N ALA A 13 17.06 -4.60 1.43
CA ALA A 13 18.21 -4.90 2.29
C ALA A 13 19.25 -3.77 2.36
N SER A 14 19.33 -2.93 1.32
CA SER A 14 20.29 -1.81 1.26
C SER A 14 19.69 -0.45 1.61
N ILE A 15 18.37 -0.38 1.81
CA ILE A 15 17.69 0.86 2.20
C ILE A 15 17.87 1.08 3.72
N PRO A 16 18.47 2.19 4.15
CA PRO A 16 18.56 2.53 5.57
C PRO A 16 17.17 2.68 6.19
N ASP A 17 17.02 2.26 7.45
CA ASP A 17 15.77 2.46 8.18
C ASP A 17 15.51 3.97 8.38
N SER A 18 14.43 4.47 7.77
CA SER A 18 14.00 5.86 7.89
C SER A 18 13.35 6.20 9.25
N GLY A 19 13.08 5.20 10.08
CA GLY A 19 12.28 5.34 11.30
C GLY A 19 10.78 5.54 11.05
N CYS A 20 10.36 5.69 9.79
CA CYS A 20 8.96 5.75 9.42
C CYS A 20 8.32 4.35 9.49
N ARG A 21 7.05 4.29 9.89
CA ARG A 21 6.27 3.05 9.95
C ARG A 21 4.92 3.26 9.29
N LEU A 22 4.57 2.37 8.36
CA LEU A 22 3.23 2.31 7.79
C LEU A 22 2.26 1.78 8.86
N ILE A 23 1.22 2.54 9.17
CA ILE A 23 0.20 2.18 10.17
C ILE A 23 -1.00 1.54 9.49
N SER A 24 -1.42 2.08 8.36
CA SER A 24 -2.53 1.53 7.58
C SER A 24 -2.44 1.93 6.12
N LEU A 25 -2.94 1.06 5.25
CA LEU A 25 -3.12 1.32 3.83
C LEU A 25 -4.59 1.08 3.45
N GLU A 26 -5.20 2.10 2.84
CA GLU A 26 -6.57 2.05 2.36
C GLU A 26 -6.62 2.37 0.86
N ALA A 27 -7.56 1.76 0.16
CA ALA A 27 -7.85 2.01 -1.24
C ALA A 27 -9.31 2.46 -1.40
N GLU A 28 -9.53 3.47 -2.20
CA GLU A 28 -10.85 3.91 -2.64
C GLU A 28 -11.01 3.62 -4.14
N HIS A 29 -12.15 3.06 -4.55
CA HIS A 29 -12.39 2.71 -5.95
C HIS A 29 -13.88 2.63 -6.31
N PRO A 30 -14.29 3.00 -7.54
CA PRO A 30 -15.69 2.85 -7.99
C PRO A 30 -16.12 1.39 -8.04
N GLU A 31 -15.20 0.52 -8.45
CA GLU A 31 -15.37 -0.94 -8.52
C GLU A 31 -14.71 -1.63 -7.33
N ALA A 32 -15.10 -1.24 -6.10
CA ALA A 32 -14.46 -1.73 -4.88
C ALA A 32 -14.42 -3.28 -4.77
N GLU A 33 -15.47 -3.98 -5.21
CA GLU A 33 -15.53 -5.44 -5.12
C GLU A 33 -14.55 -6.14 -6.06
N ALA A 34 -14.36 -5.60 -7.27
CA ALA A 34 -13.35 -6.09 -8.20
C ALA A 34 -11.93 -5.94 -7.60
N VAL A 35 -11.67 -4.80 -6.94
CA VAL A 35 -10.38 -4.56 -6.26
C VAL A 35 -10.21 -5.52 -5.07
N ARG A 36 -11.25 -5.74 -4.25
CA ARG A 36 -11.19 -6.72 -3.15
C ARG A 36 -10.86 -8.12 -3.66
N ALA A 37 -11.52 -8.56 -4.73
CA ALA A 37 -11.27 -9.87 -5.32
C ALA A 37 -9.82 -10.00 -5.81
N ALA A 38 -9.31 -9.00 -6.52
CA ALA A 38 -7.94 -8.99 -7.00
C ALA A 38 -6.89 -8.98 -5.87
N LEU A 39 -7.20 -8.33 -4.73
CA LEU A 39 -6.36 -8.36 -3.53
C LEU A 39 -6.42 -9.73 -2.85
N ALA A 40 -7.59 -10.34 -2.74
CA ALA A 40 -7.77 -11.66 -2.15
C ALA A 40 -7.02 -12.76 -2.93
N GLU A 41 -7.05 -12.71 -4.26
CA GLU A 41 -6.25 -13.60 -5.12
C GLU A 41 -4.73 -13.52 -4.87
N ARG A 42 -4.28 -12.45 -4.19
CA ARG A 42 -2.88 -12.19 -3.84
C ARG A 42 -2.58 -12.34 -2.35
N GLY A 43 -3.57 -12.71 -1.53
CA GLY A 43 -3.41 -12.79 -0.06
C GLY A 43 -3.25 -11.42 0.61
N LEU A 44 -3.82 -10.36 0.02
CA LEU A 44 -3.71 -8.97 0.49
C LEU A 44 -5.02 -8.41 1.07
N GLU A 45 -6.03 -9.25 1.26
CA GLU A 45 -7.37 -8.89 1.74
C GLU A 45 -7.36 -8.25 3.14
N GLU A 46 -6.40 -8.62 3.99
CA GLU A 46 -6.20 -8.01 5.31
C GLU A 46 -5.22 -6.84 5.31
N ALA A 47 -4.36 -6.77 4.28
CA ALA A 47 -3.31 -5.76 4.19
C ALA A 47 -3.83 -4.40 3.68
N VAL A 48 -4.89 -4.41 2.86
CA VAL A 48 -5.44 -3.19 2.25
C VAL A 48 -6.95 -3.13 2.43
N ARG A 49 -7.42 -2.15 3.20
CA ARG A 49 -8.86 -1.91 3.35
C ARG A 49 -9.39 -1.17 2.13
N VAL A 50 -10.34 -1.77 1.42
CA VAL A 50 -10.98 -1.13 0.26
C VAL A 50 -12.31 -0.46 0.64
N ARG A 51 -12.56 0.74 0.11
CA ARG A 51 -13.82 1.49 0.25
C ARG A 51 -14.36 1.86 -1.14
N ARG A 52 -15.69 1.85 -1.29
CA ARG A 52 -16.34 2.31 -2.52
C ARG A 52 -16.29 3.85 -2.58
N SER A 53 -15.85 4.40 -3.69
CA SER A 53 -15.71 5.84 -3.94
C SER A 53 -15.77 6.13 -5.44
N PRO A 54 -16.33 7.24 -5.92
CA PRO A 54 -16.31 7.57 -7.35
C PRO A 54 -14.90 7.83 -7.90
N HIS A 55 -13.92 8.11 -7.03
CA HIS A 55 -12.55 8.41 -7.41
C HIS A 55 -11.59 7.35 -6.87
N ALA A 56 -10.68 6.89 -7.73
CA ALA A 56 -9.64 5.96 -7.35
C ALA A 56 -8.53 6.69 -6.58
N ARG A 57 -8.20 6.25 -5.37
CA ARG A 57 -7.05 6.77 -4.62
C ARG A 57 -6.53 5.78 -3.60
N LEU A 58 -5.26 5.92 -3.26
CA LEU A 58 -4.61 5.26 -2.13
C LEU A 58 -4.43 6.26 -0.99
N VAL A 59 -4.68 5.79 0.22
CA VAL A 59 -4.50 6.56 1.45
C VAL A 59 -3.58 5.76 2.37
N ALA A 60 -2.41 6.31 2.68
CA ALA A 60 -1.44 5.71 3.58
C ALA A 60 -1.31 6.57 4.83
N ARG A 61 -1.45 5.94 6.01
CA ARG A 61 -1.14 6.58 7.29
C ARG A 61 0.24 6.12 7.73
N ILE A 62 1.14 7.07 7.95
CA ILE A 62 2.54 6.81 8.28
C ILE A 62 2.87 7.53 9.59
N ARG A 63 3.45 6.81 10.54
CA ARG A 63 4.11 7.40 11.70
C ARG A 63 5.56 7.72 11.33
N LYS A 64 5.96 8.97 11.50
CA LYS A 64 7.34 9.44 11.29
C LYS A 64 8.25 9.04 12.46
N ALA A 65 9.56 9.17 12.26
CA ALA A 65 10.56 8.90 13.29
C ALA A 65 10.39 9.76 14.56
N ASP A 66 9.84 10.97 14.42
CA ASP A 66 9.53 11.88 15.53
C ASP A 66 8.25 11.51 16.31
N GLY A 67 7.59 10.42 15.93
CA GLY A 67 6.35 9.93 16.54
C GLY A 67 5.07 10.57 16.00
N SER A 68 5.15 11.66 15.23
CA SER A 68 3.97 12.28 14.63
C SER A 68 3.47 11.51 13.40
N GLU A 69 2.17 11.63 13.11
CA GLU A 69 1.53 10.94 12.01
C GLU A 69 1.29 11.85 10.81
N VAL A 70 1.43 11.29 9.62
CA VAL A 70 1.10 11.95 8.35
C VAL A 70 0.21 11.03 7.52
N VAL A 71 -0.73 11.64 6.79
CA VAL A 71 -1.55 10.95 5.79
C VAL A 71 -1.07 11.36 4.41
N LEU A 72 -0.71 10.37 3.60
CA LEU A 72 -0.39 10.55 2.19
C LEU A 72 -1.54 10.04 1.34
N THR A 73 -1.92 10.81 0.33
CA THR A 73 -2.94 10.43 -0.64
C THR A 73 -2.35 10.44 -2.03
N SER A 74 -2.62 9.41 -2.83
CA SER A 74 -2.32 9.49 -4.27
C SER A 74 -3.26 10.49 -4.93
N ALA A 75 -2.74 11.27 -5.88
CA ALA A 75 -3.54 12.14 -6.75
C ALA A 75 -4.36 11.32 -7.75
#